data_AF-A0A956D1F3-F1
#
_entry.id   AF-A0A956D1F3-F1
#
_cell.length_a   1.000
_cell.length_b   1.000
_cell.length_c   1.000
_cell.angle_alpha   90.00
_cell.angle_beta   90.00
_cell.angle_gamma   90.00
#
_symmetry.space_group_name_H-M   'P 1'
#
loop_
_entity.id
_entity.type
_entity.pdbx_description
1 polymer ?
#
loop_
_entity_poly.entity_id
_entity_poly.type
_entity_poly.pdbx_seq_one_letter_code
_entity_poly.pdbx_strand_id
1 'polypeptide(L)'
;MRDAMGARGGAWLTLGLCALGAMASGARAQEAADPTSSAERDAIREEARALYQTGLAEAAAERWVPALEAFRASFARVDRVRTRLNIAATLMRLGRARETITEAEAVLAGAPEAAERAQAEALLGQARAALHAVTLRVRPADATVLVDGEPVDGRGTTRALRLDPGRHLLEVQAPGHRPERQTLLADAEDVQVVLEPLPGALDVRTRIEGARIVVDGEARGTDRLSTPLRPGEHDLRVEAEGHVAFARTFDLAPGQELVIDAELLRSPEDVAESPWLWGGIGAGVVVVGAVILGVLLATAPPSYEGGSGGFVLRPE
;
A
#
# COMPACT_ATOMS: atom_id res chain seq x y z
N MET A 1 35.76 82.67 4.93
CA MET A 1 35.03 83.61 5.81
C MET A 1 35.00 82.97 7.20
N ARG A 2 35.39 83.74 8.24
CA ARG A 2 34.96 83.69 9.67
C ARG A 2 34.51 82.36 10.31
N ASP A 3 34.79 82.03 11.57
CA ASP A 3 35.57 82.61 12.69
C ASP A 3 35.60 81.50 13.79
N ALA A 4 36.51 81.38 14.77
CA ALA A 4 37.71 82.13 15.16
C ALA A 4 38.68 81.20 15.96
N MET A 5 39.76 81.77 16.52
CA MET A 5 40.71 81.12 17.47
C MET A 5 40.46 81.57 18.92
N GLY A 6 40.91 80.77 19.91
CA GLY A 6 41.15 81.19 21.31
C GLY A 6 40.69 80.14 22.34
N ALA A 7 41.44 79.81 23.41
CA ALA A 7 42.75 80.29 23.87
C ALA A 7 43.50 79.14 24.62
N ARG A 8 44.85 79.08 24.58
CA ARG A 8 45.80 79.33 25.71
C ARG A 8 45.35 78.79 27.09
N GLY A 9 46.14 78.04 27.88
CA GLY A 9 47.50 77.50 27.70
C GLY A 9 48.30 77.45 29.02
N GLY A 10 48.90 76.30 29.36
CA GLY A 10 49.75 76.08 30.56
C GLY A 10 48.99 75.94 31.90
N ALA A 11 49.50 75.24 32.93
CA ALA A 11 50.73 74.44 33.03
C ALA A 11 50.63 73.32 34.10
N TRP A 12 51.29 72.20 33.80
CA TRP A 12 51.95 71.20 34.66
C TRP A 12 51.75 71.21 36.20
N LEU A 13 51.39 70.03 36.76
CA LEU A 13 52.01 69.46 37.98
C LEU A 13 51.76 67.93 38.14
N THR A 14 52.82 67.17 37.83
CA THR A 14 53.29 65.91 38.49
C THR A 14 52.43 64.65 38.72
N LEU A 15 52.93 63.53 38.16
CA LEU A 15 53.16 62.19 38.77
C LEU A 15 51.99 61.53 39.55
N GLY A 16 51.36 60.45 39.04
CA GLY A 16 51.83 59.05 39.16
C GLY A 16 50.92 58.30 40.17
N LEU A 17 50.62 56.99 40.10
CA LEU A 17 51.13 55.84 39.35
C LEU A 17 49.98 54.80 39.15
N CYS A 18 50.23 53.75 38.34
CA CYS A 18 49.42 52.55 38.04
C CYS A 18 48.62 51.92 39.21
N ALA A 19 47.57 51.08 39.01
CA ALA A 19 47.46 50.02 37.99
C ALA A 19 46.02 49.58 37.63
N LEU A 20 45.92 48.74 36.58
CA LEU A 20 44.67 48.19 36.04
C LEU A 20 44.04 47.10 36.93
N GLY A 21 42.71 47.00 36.89
CA GLY A 21 41.94 45.84 37.34
C GLY A 21 40.66 45.68 36.53
N ALA A 22 40.75 45.02 35.36
CA ALA A 22 39.58 44.76 34.52
C ALA A 22 38.82 43.52 35.01
N MET A 23 37.58 43.70 35.49
CA MET A 23 36.68 42.59 35.81
C MET A 23 36.01 42.07 34.53
N ALA A 24 36.54 40.99 33.96
CA ALA A 24 35.88 40.27 32.88
C ALA A 24 34.74 39.40 33.45
N SER A 25 33.53 39.59 32.92
CA SER A 25 32.34 38.85 33.36
C SER A 25 32.47 37.35 33.04
N GLY A 26 32.27 36.51 34.05
CA GLY A 26 32.33 35.05 33.95
C GLY A 26 31.10 34.44 33.27
N ALA A 27 30.88 34.77 31.99
CA ALA A 27 29.92 34.07 31.16
C ALA A 27 30.46 32.66 30.83
N ARG A 28 30.04 31.66 31.62
CA ARG A 28 30.16 30.26 31.17
C ARG A 28 29.27 30.10 29.94
N ALA A 29 29.88 30.09 28.77
CA ALA A 29 29.25 29.53 27.59
C ALA A 29 28.95 28.06 27.89
N GLN A 30 27.67 27.76 28.10
CA GLN A 30 27.18 26.39 28.15
C GLN A 30 27.34 25.84 26.73
N GLU A 31 28.44 25.12 26.49
CA GLU A 31 28.68 24.43 25.23
C GLU A 31 27.54 23.43 25.03
N ALA A 32 26.63 23.74 24.10
CA ALA A 32 25.52 22.87 23.77
C ALA A 32 26.08 21.64 23.06
N ALA A 33 26.29 20.58 23.84
CA ALA A 33 26.86 19.35 23.35
C ALA A 33 26.03 18.80 22.17
N ASP A 34 26.73 18.57 21.06
CA ASP A 34 26.28 17.86 19.86
C ASP A 34 25.53 16.56 20.27
N PRO A 35 24.37 16.21 19.67
CA PRO A 35 23.43 15.22 20.21
C PRO A 35 23.89 13.75 20.19
N THR A 36 25.18 13.49 20.05
CA THR A 36 25.84 12.21 20.36
C THR A 36 27.28 12.52 20.73
N SER A 37 27.71 12.23 21.96
CA SER A 37 29.06 12.61 22.41
C SER A 37 30.15 11.85 21.64
N SER A 38 31.39 12.36 21.57
CA SER A 38 32.49 11.65 20.89
C SER A 38 32.73 10.26 21.48
N ALA A 39 32.69 10.14 22.81
CA ALA A 39 32.82 8.88 23.53
C ALA A 39 31.70 7.89 23.17
N GLU A 40 30.47 8.37 23.00
CA GLU A 40 29.31 7.55 22.61
C GLU A 40 29.44 7.08 21.14
N ARG A 41 29.89 7.95 20.23
CA ARG A 41 30.19 7.56 18.83
C ARG A 41 31.31 6.52 18.75
N ASP A 42 32.32 6.61 19.62
CA ASP A 42 33.41 5.65 19.69
C ASP A 42 32.95 4.31 20.29
N ALA A 43 32.11 4.34 21.34
CA ALA A 43 31.48 3.15 21.91
C ALA A 43 30.59 2.40 20.90
N ILE A 44 29.77 3.12 20.12
CA ILE A 44 28.97 2.54 19.02
C ILE A 44 29.90 1.87 17.98
N ARG A 45 31.04 2.51 17.66
CA ARG A 45 32.01 1.95 16.69
C ARG A 45 32.71 0.69 17.23
N GLU A 46 32.96 0.63 18.53
CA GLU A 46 33.54 -0.53 19.22
C GLU A 46 32.53 -1.68 19.30
N GLU A 47 31.28 -1.42 19.71
CA GLU A 47 30.20 -2.42 19.73
C GLU A 47 29.97 -3.01 18.32
N ALA A 48 29.87 -2.17 17.30
CA ALA A 48 29.77 -2.60 15.90
C ALA A 48 30.93 -3.49 15.48
N ARG A 49 32.16 -3.20 15.97
CA ARG A 49 33.35 -4.01 15.71
C ARG A 49 33.30 -5.35 16.44
N ALA A 50 32.86 -5.40 17.70
CA ALA A 50 32.69 -6.64 18.45
C ALA A 50 31.69 -7.56 17.76
N LEU A 51 30.50 -7.04 17.41
CA LEU A 51 29.46 -7.77 16.67
C LEU A 51 29.97 -8.29 15.31
N TYR A 52 30.77 -7.50 14.59
CA TYR A 52 31.39 -7.93 13.34
C TYR A 52 32.37 -9.11 13.54
N GLN A 53 33.17 -9.09 14.62
CA GLN A 53 34.07 -10.21 14.94
C GLN A 53 33.29 -11.47 15.34
N THR A 54 32.20 -11.33 16.09
CA THR A 54 31.27 -12.44 16.36
C THR A 54 30.74 -13.03 15.05
N GLY A 55 30.25 -12.21 14.12
CA GLY A 55 29.77 -12.69 12.81
C GLY A 55 30.84 -13.45 12.02
N LEU A 56 32.09 -12.97 12.04
CA LEU A 56 33.22 -13.70 11.41
C LEU A 56 33.51 -15.05 12.11
N ALA A 57 33.47 -15.10 13.43
CA ALA A 57 33.72 -16.33 14.20
C ALA A 57 32.61 -17.36 13.98
N GLU A 58 31.35 -16.93 13.97
CA GLU A 58 30.19 -17.78 13.67
C GLU A 58 30.23 -18.30 12.22
N ALA A 59 30.59 -17.44 11.25
CA ALA A 59 30.75 -17.83 9.85
C ALA A 59 31.92 -18.83 9.65
N ALA A 60 33.03 -18.64 10.35
CA ALA A 60 34.17 -19.57 10.34
C ALA A 60 33.84 -20.94 10.99
N ALA A 61 32.83 -20.98 11.87
CA ALA A 61 32.27 -22.21 12.43
C ALA A 61 31.09 -22.78 11.60
N GLU A 62 30.84 -22.25 10.40
CA GLU A 62 29.71 -22.59 9.51
C GLU A 62 28.31 -22.40 10.15
N ARG A 63 28.22 -21.61 11.23
CA ARG A 63 26.97 -21.29 11.92
C ARG A 63 26.33 -20.07 11.27
N TRP A 64 25.80 -20.27 10.07
CA TRP A 64 25.33 -19.20 9.18
C TRP A 64 24.19 -18.35 9.75
N VAL A 65 23.27 -18.91 10.56
CA VAL A 65 22.19 -18.13 11.18
C VAL A 65 22.73 -17.17 12.27
N PRO A 66 23.47 -17.63 13.30
CA PRO A 66 24.15 -16.72 14.23
C PRO A 66 25.08 -15.70 13.55
N ALA A 67 25.78 -16.10 12.48
CA ALA A 67 26.62 -15.18 11.71
C ALA A 67 25.81 -14.03 11.08
N LEU A 68 24.67 -14.36 10.45
CA LEU A 68 23.77 -13.38 9.86
C LEU A 68 23.21 -12.41 10.90
N GLU A 69 22.79 -12.91 12.06
CA GLU A 69 22.29 -12.10 13.18
C GLU A 69 23.37 -11.13 13.68
N ALA A 70 24.59 -11.61 13.91
CA ALA A 70 25.70 -10.79 14.37
C ALA A 70 26.14 -9.74 13.33
N PHE A 71 26.15 -10.07 12.03
CA PHE A 71 26.41 -9.08 10.98
C PHE A 71 25.30 -8.05 10.85
N ARG A 72 24.02 -8.45 10.92
CA ARG A 72 22.87 -7.52 10.93
C ARG A 72 22.92 -6.58 12.13
N ALA A 73 23.23 -7.10 13.33
CA ALA A 73 23.42 -6.29 14.53
C ALA A 73 24.60 -5.30 14.37
N SER A 74 25.74 -5.74 13.82
CA SER A 74 26.89 -4.87 13.51
C SER A 74 26.51 -3.74 12.54
N PHE A 75 25.79 -4.08 11.47
CA PHE A 75 25.33 -3.14 10.44
C PHE A 75 24.33 -2.11 11.00
N ALA A 76 23.42 -2.53 11.88
CA ALA A 76 22.49 -1.65 12.57
C ALA A 76 23.17 -0.66 13.53
N ARG A 77 24.42 -0.92 13.95
CA ARG A 77 25.24 0.05 14.71
C ARG A 77 25.99 1.01 13.79
N VAL A 78 26.58 0.51 12.71
CA VAL A 78 27.29 1.32 11.70
C VAL A 78 27.11 0.71 10.31
N ASP A 79 26.42 1.42 9.42
CA ASP A 79 26.32 1.06 8.00
C ASP A 79 27.74 1.04 7.39
N ARG A 80 28.12 -0.13 6.86
CA ARG A 80 29.40 -0.37 6.17
C ARG A 80 29.19 -1.34 5.03
N VAL A 81 29.63 -0.96 3.84
CA VAL A 81 29.54 -1.77 2.61
C VAL A 81 30.07 -3.19 2.81
N ARG A 82 31.27 -3.35 3.38
CA ARG A 82 31.82 -4.68 3.70
C ARG A 82 30.98 -5.51 4.69
N THR A 83 30.31 -4.89 5.67
CA THR A 83 29.39 -5.63 6.55
C THR A 83 28.14 -6.08 5.78
N ARG A 84 27.60 -5.22 4.90
CA ARG A 84 26.48 -5.57 4.01
C ARG A 84 26.84 -6.70 3.02
N LEU A 85 28.05 -6.70 2.46
CA LEU A 85 28.56 -7.80 1.64
C LEU A 85 28.65 -9.13 2.41
N ASN A 86 29.05 -9.10 3.68
CA ASN A 86 29.03 -10.31 4.52
C ASN A 86 27.59 -10.78 4.81
N ILE A 87 26.63 -9.87 5.01
CA ILE A 87 25.20 -10.20 5.13
C ILE A 87 24.73 -10.91 3.85
N ALA A 88 24.95 -10.31 2.67
CA ALA A 88 24.57 -10.89 1.38
C ALA A 88 25.21 -12.27 1.13
N ALA A 89 26.50 -12.42 1.42
CA ALA A 89 27.19 -13.72 1.29
C ALA A 89 26.65 -14.79 2.26
N THR A 90 26.26 -14.39 3.48
CA THR A 90 25.70 -15.31 4.49
C THR A 90 24.27 -15.72 4.12
N LEU A 91 23.45 -14.78 3.62
CA LEU A 91 22.13 -15.07 3.06
C LEU A 91 22.20 -16.09 1.91
N MET A 92 23.19 -15.94 1.02
CA MET A 92 23.41 -16.89 -0.08
C MET A 92 23.76 -18.30 0.42
N ARG A 93 24.55 -18.41 1.51
CA ARG A 93 24.84 -19.70 2.17
C ARG A 93 23.61 -20.34 2.82
N LEU A 94 22.64 -19.52 3.24
CA LEU A 94 21.36 -19.94 3.80
C LEU A 94 20.30 -20.25 2.71
N GLY A 95 20.61 -20.11 1.43
CA GLY A 95 19.65 -20.28 0.33
C GLY A 95 18.64 -19.13 0.19
N ARG A 96 18.84 -18.01 0.91
CA ARG A 96 17.97 -16.82 0.92
C ARG A 96 18.37 -15.88 -0.22
N ALA A 97 18.18 -16.35 -1.44
CA ALA A 97 18.62 -15.68 -2.66
C ALA A 97 17.88 -14.34 -2.89
N ARG A 98 16.57 -14.24 -2.63
CA ARG A 98 15.84 -12.96 -2.75
C ARG A 98 16.44 -11.86 -1.87
N GLU A 99 16.72 -12.14 -0.59
CA GLU A 99 17.36 -11.17 0.30
C GLU A 99 18.82 -10.88 -0.11
N THR A 100 19.53 -11.88 -0.67
CA THR A 100 20.87 -11.66 -1.25
C THR A 100 20.83 -10.66 -2.40
N ILE A 101 19.81 -10.72 -3.27
CA ILE A 101 19.60 -9.74 -4.34
C ILE A 101 19.41 -8.35 -3.74
N THR A 102 18.48 -8.19 -2.78
CA THR A 102 18.20 -6.90 -2.13
C THR A 102 19.46 -6.26 -1.53
N GLU A 103 20.26 -7.03 -0.78
CA GLU A 103 21.49 -6.49 -0.17
C GLU A 103 22.60 -6.22 -1.19
N ALA A 104 22.72 -7.04 -2.24
CA ALA A 104 23.71 -6.82 -3.31
C ALA A 104 23.35 -5.59 -4.18
N GLU A 105 22.08 -5.40 -4.53
CA GLU A 105 21.61 -4.23 -5.27
C GLU A 105 21.76 -2.95 -4.43
N ALA A 106 21.52 -3.01 -3.11
CA ALA A 106 21.80 -1.92 -2.20
C ALA A 106 23.30 -1.56 -2.11
N VAL A 107 24.22 -2.55 -2.16
CA VAL A 107 25.66 -2.28 -2.29
C VAL A 107 25.97 -1.57 -3.60
N LEU A 108 25.44 -2.07 -4.73
CA LEU A 108 25.74 -1.53 -6.06
C LEU A 108 25.24 -0.08 -6.24
N ALA A 109 24.09 0.26 -5.65
CA ALA A 109 23.56 1.62 -5.62
C ALA A 109 24.46 2.62 -4.88
N GLY A 110 25.25 2.16 -3.89
CA GLY A 110 26.10 2.99 -3.04
C GLY A 110 27.45 3.44 -3.66
N ALA A 111 27.63 3.32 -4.97
CA ALA A 111 28.88 3.60 -5.68
C ALA A 111 30.15 2.94 -5.05
N PRO A 112 30.14 1.61 -4.84
CA PRO A 112 31.17 0.91 -4.06
C PRO A 112 32.53 0.84 -4.77
N GLU A 113 33.58 0.48 -4.03
CA GLU A 113 34.91 0.25 -4.59
C GLU A 113 34.91 -0.89 -5.62
N ALA A 114 35.91 -0.95 -6.50
CA ALA A 114 35.94 -1.92 -7.60
C ALA A 114 35.88 -3.40 -7.13
N ALA A 115 36.53 -3.73 -6.01
CA ALA A 115 36.49 -5.06 -5.42
C ALA A 115 35.10 -5.38 -4.80
N GLU A 116 34.50 -4.42 -4.11
CA GLU A 116 33.18 -4.56 -3.50
C GLU A 116 32.08 -4.68 -4.57
N ARG A 117 32.18 -3.91 -5.67
CA ARG A 117 31.32 -4.03 -6.85
C ARG A 117 31.38 -5.44 -7.45
N ALA A 118 32.58 -5.93 -7.74
CA ALA A 118 32.77 -7.26 -8.32
C ALA A 118 32.21 -8.38 -7.41
N GLN A 119 32.34 -8.24 -6.09
CA GLN A 119 31.76 -9.19 -5.13
C GLN A 119 30.23 -9.12 -5.11
N ALA A 120 29.63 -7.92 -5.12
CA ALA A 120 28.18 -7.74 -5.19
C ALA A 120 27.59 -8.29 -6.50
N GLU A 121 28.22 -8.01 -7.65
CA GLU A 121 27.81 -8.54 -8.96
C GLU A 121 27.87 -10.07 -9.00
N ALA A 122 28.92 -10.68 -8.43
CA ALA A 122 29.03 -12.14 -8.34
C ALA A 122 27.94 -12.76 -7.45
N LEU A 123 27.64 -12.16 -6.29
CA LEU A 123 26.56 -12.61 -5.41
C LEU A 123 25.18 -12.43 -6.08
N LEU A 124 24.96 -11.31 -6.77
CA LEU A 124 23.73 -11.03 -7.51
C LEU A 124 23.50 -12.06 -8.63
N GLY A 125 24.55 -12.43 -9.37
CA GLY A 125 24.49 -13.49 -10.37
C GLY A 125 24.17 -14.87 -9.78
N GLN A 126 24.84 -15.24 -8.68
CA GLN A 126 24.59 -16.51 -7.98
C GLN A 126 23.17 -16.59 -7.43
N ALA A 127 22.69 -15.51 -6.80
CA ALA A 127 21.35 -15.45 -6.23
C ALA A 127 20.26 -15.55 -7.32
N ARG A 128 20.38 -14.76 -8.39
CA ARG A 128 19.43 -14.81 -9.52
C ARG A 128 19.39 -16.18 -10.20
N ALA A 129 20.50 -16.92 -10.24
CA ALA A 129 20.57 -18.28 -10.77
C ALA A 129 19.97 -19.36 -9.83
N ALA A 130 19.85 -19.07 -8.54
CA ALA A 130 19.26 -19.99 -7.55
C ALA A 130 17.73 -19.87 -7.41
N LEU A 131 17.13 -18.81 -7.97
CA LEU A 131 15.68 -18.59 -7.91
C LEU A 131 14.92 -19.45 -8.91
N HIS A 132 13.89 -20.13 -8.44
CA HIS A 132 12.97 -20.89 -9.27
C HIS A 132 11.94 -19.97 -9.93
N ALA A 133 11.51 -20.34 -11.14
CA ALA A 133 10.47 -19.63 -11.88
C ALA A 133 9.11 -20.30 -11.62
N VAL A 134 8.14 -19.55 -11.11
CA VAL A 134 6.76 -20.03 -10.90
C VAL A 134 5.79 -19.12 -11.65
N THR A 135 4.89 -19.71 -12.43
CA THR A 135 3.80 -18.98 -13.09
C THR A 135 2.55 -19.05 -12.23
N LEU A 136 2.19 -17.93 -11.61
CA LEU A 136 0.97 -17.80 -10.81
C LEU A 136 -0.19 -17.30 -11.69
N ARG A 137 -1.24 -18.11 -11.83
CA ARG A 137 -2.53 -17.71 -12.40
C ARG A 137 -3.50 -17.34 -11.29
N VAL A 138 -3.88 -16.07 -11.20
CA VAL A 138 -4.74 -15.54 -10.13
C VAL A 138 -6.06 -14.99 -10.68
N ARG A 139 -7.17 -15.23 -9.98
CA ARG A 139 -8.45 -14.55 -10.22
C ARG A 139 -9.07 -14.09 -8.89
N PRO A 140 -9.63 -12.88 -8.82
CA PRO A 140 -9.75 -11.89 -9.89
C PRO A 140 -8.40 -11.20 -10.24
N ALA A 141 -8.38 -10.43 -11.33
CA ALA A 141 -7.16 -9.87 -11.93
C ALA A 141 -6.50 -8.74 -11.10
N ASP A 142 -7.29 -8.10 -10.25
CA ASP A 142 -6.96 -7.02 -9.32
C ASP A 142 -6.54 -7.52 -7.93
N ALA A 143 -6.53 -8.85 -7.70
CA ALA A 143 -6.15 -9.42 -6.42
C ALA A 143 -4.73 -8.98 -5.98
N THR A 144 -4.58 -8.61 -4.72
CA THR A 144 -3.28 -8.46 -4.08
C THR A 144 -2.73 -9.84 -3.76
N VAL A 145 -1.49 -10.08 -4.16
CA VAL A 145 -0.75 -11.33 -3.90
C VAL A 145 0.43 -10.99 -3.00
N LEU A 146 0.65 -11.77 -1.95
CA LEU A 146 1.82 -11.72 -1.10
C LEU A 146 2.49 -13.09 -1.07
N VAL A 147 3.83 -13.11 -0.99
CA VAL A 147 4.62 -14.33 -0.80
C VAL A 147 5.55 -14.12 0.39
N ASP A 148 5.35 -14.92 1.43
CA ASP A 148 6.02 -14.82 2.74
C ASP A 148 5.80 -13.46 3.44
N GLY A 149 4.66 -12.82 3.17
CA GLY A 149 4.31 -11.49 3.66
C GLY A 149 4.78 -10.32 2.78
N GLU A 150 5.66 -10.57 1.80
CA GLU A 150 6.12 -9.53 0.86
C GLU A 150 5.14 -9.41 -0.34
N PRO A 151 4.73 -8.20 -0.74
CA PRO A 151 3.83 -8.01 -1.86
C PRO A 151 4.48 -8.39 -3.20
N VAL A 152 3.74 -9.10 -4.05
CA VAL A 152 4.17 -9.43 -5.42
C VAL A 152 3.67 -8.37 -6.39
N ASP A 153 4.63 -7.65 -6.98
CA ASP A 153 4.38 -6.66 -8.02
C ASP A 153 3.61 -7.21 -9.23
N GLY A 154 2.85 -6.32 -9.86
CA GLY A 154 2.07 -6.60 -11.06
C GLY A 154 0.57 -6.70 -10.82
N ARG A 155 -0.17 -6.77 -11.92
CA ARG A 155 -1.64 -6.89 -12.00
C ARG A 155 -1.99 -7.81 -13.15
N GLY A 156 -3.23 -8.26 -13.21
CA GLY A 156 -3.68 -9.22 -14.22
C GLY A 156 -3.72 -10.65 -13.68
N THR A 157 -4.23 -11.55 -14.52
CA THR A 157 -4.54 -12.94 -14.15
C THR A 157 -3.36 -13.89 -14.24
N THR A 158 -2.18 -13.44 -14.67
CA THR A 158 -0.96 -14.24 -14.75
C THR A 158 0.23 -13.40 -14.27
N ARG A 159 1.04 -13.93 -13.36
CA ARG A 159 2.23 -13.28 -12.78
C ARG A 159 3.40 -14.25 -12.78
N ALA A 160 4.59 -13.76 -13.07
CA ALA A 160 5.82 -14.54 -12.95
C ALA A 160 6.46 -14.26 -11.59
N LEU A 161 6.63 -15.30 -10.78
CA LEU A 161 7.32 -15.24 -9.49
C LEU A 161 8.75 -15.75 -9.64
N ARG A 162 9.65 -15.23 -8.80
CA ARG A 162 11.01 -15.72 -8.63
C ARG A 162 11.24 -16.03 -7.16
N LEU A 163 11.29 -17.31 -6.83
CA LEU A 163 11.23 -17.80 -5.45
C LEU A 163 12.52 -18.50 -5.05
N ASP A 164 12.85 -18.42 -3.76
CA ASP A 164 13.92 -19.23 -3.18
C ASP A 164 13.56 -20.72 -3.25
N PRO A 165 14.50 -21.66 -3.13
CA PRO A 165 14.15 -23.08 -3.09
C PRO A 165 13.38 -23.45 -1.83
N GLY A 166 12.24 -24.13 -1.96
CA GLY A 166 11.51 -24.74 -0.85
C GLY A 166 10.03 -24.36 -0.76
N ARG A 167 9.55 -24.14 0.48
CA ARG A 167 8.15 -23.86 0.80
C ARG A 167 7.96 -22.38 1.10
N HIS A 168 6.95 -21.80 0.48
CA HIS A 168 6.55 -20.40 0.64
C HIS A 168 5.10 -20.31 1.12
N LEU A 169 4.76 -19.24 1.84
CA LEU A 169 3.36 -18.91 2.14
C LEU A 169 2.84 -17.97 1.05
N LEU A 170 1.87 -18.42 0.26
CA LEU A 170 1.14 -17.59 -0.70
C LEU A 170 -0.14 -17.09 -0.04
N GLU A 171 -0.32 -15.77 0.01
CA GLU A 171 -1.55 -15.13 0.47
C GLU A 171 -2.16 -14.33 -0.69
N VAL A 172 -3.46 -14.49 -0.93
CA VAL A 172 -4.16 -13.83 -2.04
C VAL A 172 -5.48 -13.25 -1.53
N GLN A 173 -5.73 -11.97 -1.84
CA GLN A 173 -6.92 -11.25 -1.39
C GLN A 173 -7.41 -10.27 -2.44
N ALA A 174 -8.72 -10.07 -2.55
CA ALA A 174 -9.33 -9.07 -3.43
C ALA A 174 -10.56 -8.46 -2.74
N PRO A 175 -10.92 -7.20 -3.04
CA PRO A 175 -12.16 -6.59 -2.56
C PRO A 175 -13.37 -7.47 -2.90
N GLY A 176 -14.31 -7.64 -1.95
CA GLY A 176 -15.51 -8.44 -2.17
C GLY A 176 -15.29 -9.96 -2.28
N HIS A 177 -14.09 -10.47 -2.04
CA HIS A 177 -13.78 -11.90 -2.10
C HIS A 177 -13.28 -12.43 -0.75
N ARG A 178 -13.46 -13.74 -0.50
CA ARG A 178 -12.84 -14.42 0.64
C ARG A 178 -11.33 -14.52 0.39
N PRO A 179 -10.46 -14.08 1.33
CA PRO A 179 -9.01 -14.22 1.19
C PRO A 179 -8.59 -15.69 1.30
N GLU A 180 -7.54 -16.05 0.55
CA GLU A 180 -7.01 -17.41 0.49
C GLU A 180 -5.53 -17.45 0.91
N ARG A 181 -5.15 -18.54 1.59
CA ARG A 181 -3.78 -18.79 2.07
C ARG A 181 -3.40 -20.23 1.77
N GLN A 182 -2.30 -20.44 1.05
CA GLN A 182 -1.81 -21.79 0.74
C GLN A 182 -0.28 -21.89 0.82
N THR A 183 0.23 -23.10 1.04
CA THR A 183 1.66 -23.38 0.83
C THR A 183 1.93 -23.46 -0.67
N LEU A 184 2.87 -22.67 -1.15
CA LEU A 184 3.47 -22.77 -2.47
C LEU A 184 4.80 -23.54 -2.38
N LEU A 185 5.05 -24.45 -3.32
CA LEU A 185 6.36 -25.08 -3.51
C LEU A 185 7.05 -24.39 -4.69
N ALA A 186 8.33 -24.04 -4.53
CA ALA A 186 9.07 -23.26 -5.53
C ALA A 186 9.39 -24.05 -6.82
N ASP A 187 9.36 -25.38 -6.77
CA ASP A 187 9.54 -26.27 -7.93
C ASP A 187 8.25 -26.49 -8.75
N ALA A 188 7.12 -25.91 -8.33
CA ALA A 188 5.88 -25.93 -9.11
C ALA A 188 5.96 -24.91 -10.27
N GLU A 189 5.99 -25.39 -11.51
CA GLU A 189 6.04 -24.52 -12.71
C GLU A 189 4.81 -23.60 -12.84
N ASP A 190 3.64 -24.11 -12.45
CA ASP A 190 2.32 -23.54 -12.71
C ASP A 190 1.42 -23.68 -11.48
N VAL A 191 0.94 -22.57 -10.94
CA VAL A 191 0.03 -22.54 -9.77
C VAL A 191 -1.16 -21.66 -10.05
N GLN A 192 -2.36 -22.13 -9.67
CA GLN A 192 -3.61 -21.41 -9.88
C GLN A 192 -4.30 -21.10 -8.54
N VAL A 193 -4.80 -19.87 -8.41
CA VAL A 193 -5.62 -19.40 -7.29
C VAL A 193 -6.86 -18.70 -7.85
N VAL A 194 -8.04 -19.03 -7.34
CA VAL A 194 -9.31 -18.42 -7.74
C VAL A 194 -10.10 -18.13 -6.48
N LEU A 195 -10.12 -16.87 -6.06
CA LEU A 195 -10.79 -16.46 -4.84
C LEU A 195 -12.31 -16.66 -4.96
N GLU A 196 -12.92 -17.14 -3.88
CA GLU A 196 -14.38 -17.25 -3.76
C GLU A 196 -14.99 -15.85 -3.61
N PRO A 197 -15.90 -15.41 -4.50
CA PRO A 197 -16.55 -14.11 -4.37
C PRO A 197 -17.62 -14.15 -3.25
N LEU A 198 -17.67 -13.11 -2.43
CA LEU A 198 -18.67 -12.99 -1.37
C LEU A 198 -20.05 -12.66 -1.97
N PRO A 199 -21.15 -13.17 -1.40
CA PRO A 199 -22.49 -12.77 -1.81
C PRO A 199 -22.67 -11.26 -1.60
N GLY A 200 -23.32 -10.60 -2.56
CA GLY A 200 -23.82 -9.24 -2.36
C GLY A 200 -25.15 -9.25 -1.61
N ALA A 201 -25.67 -8.08 -1.27
CA ALA A 201 -26.96 -7.90 -0.62
C ALA A 201 -27.82 -6.90 -1.43
N LEU A 202 -29.08 -7.27 -1.69
CA LEU A 202 -30.06 -6.41 -2.32
C LEU A 202 -31.10 -5.95 -1.28
N ASP A 203 -31.26 -4.63 -1.11
CA ASP A 203 -32.36 -4.00 -0.36
C ASP A 203 -33.31 -3.29 -1.33
N VAL A 204 -34.42 -3.94 -1.68
CA VAL A 204 -35.49 -3.36 -2.51
C VAL A 204 -36.52 -2.71 -1.61
N ARG A 205 -36.92 -1.48 -1.94
CA ARG A 205 -37.91 -0.70 -1.21
C ARG A 205 -38.95 -0.16 -2.18
N THR A 206 -40.22 -0.19 -1.80
CA THR A 206 -41.26 0.55 -2.51
C THR A 206 -42.21 1.23 -1.53
N ARG A 207 -42.94 2.24 -2.01
CA ARG A 207 -43.95 2.99 -1.23
C ARG A 207 -45.37 2.48 -1.45
N ILE A 208 -45.55 1.47 -2.29
CA ILE A 208 -46.85 0.86 -2.58
C ILE A 208 -47.01 -0.36 -1.67
N GLU A 209 -48.04 -0.36 -0.82
CA GLU A 209 -48.37 -1.47 0.07
C GLU A 209 -48.94 -2.67 -0.71
N GLY A 210 -48.62 -3.89 -0.27
CA GLY A 210 -48.95 -5.14 -0.95
C GLY A 210 -48.11 -5.41 -2.21
N ALA A 211 -47.11 -4.59 -2.52
CA ALA A 211 -46.33 -4.71 -3.75
C ALA A 211 -45.41 -5.94 -3.72
N ARG A 212 -45.61 -6.86 -4.65
CA ARG A 212 -44.83 -8.10 -4.76
C ARG A 212 -43.46 -7.83 -5.37
N ILE A 213 -42.41 -8.31 -4.69
CA ILE A 213 -41.02 -8.20 -5.14
C ILE A 213 -40.57 -9.58 -5.65
N VAL A 214 -40.20 -9.62 -6.93
CA VAL A 214 -39.74 -10.80 -7.68
C VAL A 214 -38.29 -10.58 -8.09
N VAL A 215 -37.42 -11.54 -7.79
CA VAL A 215 -36.00 -11.53 -8.18
C VAL A 215 -35.69 -12.83 -8.91
N ASP A 216 -35.07 -12.74 -10.10
CA ASP A 216 -34.76 -13.87 -10.98
C ASP A 216 -35.98 -14.76 -11.31
N GLY A 217 -37.17 -14.15 -11.36
CA GLY A 217 -38.45 -14.84 -11.58
C GLY A 217 -39.08 -15.48 -10.32
N GLU A 218 -38.40 -15.47 -9.18
CA GLU A 218 -38.92 -15.97 -7.91
C GLU A 218 -39.52 -14.85 -7.05
N ALA A 219 -40.73 -15.02 -6.53
CA ALA A 219 -41.31 -14.09 -5.57
C ALA A 219 -40.59 -14.23 -4.21
N ARG A 220 -39.85 -13.20 -3.79
CA ARG A 220 -38.99 -13.25 -2.60
C ARG A 220 -39.42 -12.31 -1.46
N GLY A 221 -40.32 -11.36 -1.70
CA GLY A 221 -40.85 -10.50 -0.65
C GLY A 221 -42.04 -9.64 -1.08
N THR A 222 -42.51 -8.81 -0.16
CA THR A 222 -43.56 -7.79 -0.38
C THR A 222 -43.16 -6.49 0.33
N ASP A 223 -43.40 -5.34 -0.29
CA ASP A 223 -43.14 -3.96 0.19
C ASP A 223 -41.66 -3.59 0.39
N ARG A 224 -40.92 -4.47 1.08
CA ARG A 224 -39.47 -4.41 1.23
C ARG A 224 -38.87 -5.81 1.18
N LEU A 225 -37.72 -5.94 0.54
CA LEU A 225 -36.93 -7.16 0.50
C LEU A 225 -35.48 -6.84 0.84
N SER A 226 -34.91 -7.50 1.84
CA SER A 226 -33.46 -7.57 2.04
C SER A 226 -33.02 -9.02 1.90
N THR A 227 -32.17 -9.32 0.91
CA THR A 227 -31.77 -10.70 0.59
C THR A 227 -30.34 -10.76 0.05
N PRO A 228 -29.53 -11.77 0.46
CA PRO A 228 -28.24 -12.00 -0.16
C PRO A 228 -28.43 -12.61 -1.55
N LEU A 229 -27.64 -12.14 -2.51
CA LEU A 229 -27.59 -12.66 -3.88
C LEU A 229 -26.17 -13.08 -4.23
N ARG A 230 -26.05 -13.95 -5.24
CA ARG A 230 -24.73 -14.24 -5.82
C ARG A 230 -24.25 -13.01 -6.61
N PRO A 231 -22.95 -12.83 -6.81
CA PRO A 231 -22.49 -11.78 -7.70
C PRO A 231 -22.78 -12.11 -9.17
N GLY A 232 -23.03 -11.07 -9.98
CA GLY A 232 -23.38 -11.16 -11.39
C GLY A 232 -24.72 -10.48 -11.73
N GLU A 233 -25.22 -10.77 -12.93
CA GLU A 233 -26.44 -10.20 -13.49
C GLU A 233 -27.72 -10.82 -12.88
N HIS A 234 -28.66 -9.95 -12.51
CA HIS A 234 -29.90 -10.27 -11.81
C HIS A 234 -31.08 -9.44 -12.34
N ASP A 235 -32.28 -10.02 -12.34
CA ASP A 235 -33.51 -9.36 -12.77
C ASP A 235 -34.41 -9.05 -11.57
N LEU A 236 -34.70 -7.77 -11.34
CA LEU A 236 -35.70 -7.31 -10.39
C LEU A 236 -37.00 -6.93 -11.10
N ARG A 237 -38.13 -7.42 -10.57
CA ARG A 237 -39.47 -6.98 -10.96
C ARG A 237 -40.33 -6.71 -9.71
N VAL A 238 -40.98 -5.56 -9.65
CA VAL A 238 -41.88 -5.17 -8.56
C VAL A 238 -43.27 -4.87 -9.13
N GLU A 239 -44.29 -5.54 -8.62
CA GLU A 239 -45.66 -5.53 -9.14
C GLU A 239 -46.66 -5.13 -8.05
N ALA A 240 -47.61 -4.28 -8.39
CA ALA A 240 -48.74 -3.94 -7.52
C ALA A 240 -50.01 -3.77 -8.34
N GLU A 241 -51.17 -4.04 -7.73
CA GLU A 241 -52.46 -3.87 -8.38
C GLU A 241 -52.71 -2.40 -8.74
N GLY A 242 -53.31 -2.13 -9.91
CA GLY A 242 -53.51 -0.78 -10.43
C GLY A 242 -52.23 -0.02 -10.80
N HIS A 243 -51.07 -0.67 -10.85
CA HIS A 243 -49.78 -0.05 -11.18
C HIS A 243 -49.07 -0.73 -12.35
N VAL A 244 -48.27 0.03 -13.08
CA VAL A 244 -47.31 -0.50 -14.06
C VAL A 244 -46.15 -1.13 -13.29
N ALA A 245 -45.82 -2.38 -13.64
CA ALA A 245 -44.71 -3.10 -13.00
C ALA A 245 -43.37 -2.40 -13.23
N PHE A 246 -42.62 -2.18 -12.16
CA PHE A 246 -41.22 -1.75 -12.23
C PHE A 246 -40.37 -2.97 -12.59
N ALA A 247 -39.53 -2.87 -13.63
CA ALA A 247 -38.63 -3.94 -14.05
C ALA A 247 -37.23 -3.37 -14.32
N ARG A 248 -36.19 -4.05 -13.80
CA ARG A 248 -34.80 -3.61 -13.90
C ARG A 248 -33.84 -4.79 -13.79
N THR A 249 -33.02 -4.97 -14.82
CA THR A 249 -31.80 -5.79 -14.74
C THR A 249 -30.67 -4.99 -14.07
N PHE A 250 -29.85 -5.66 -13.26
CA PHE A 250 -28.70 -5.05 -12.58
C PHE A 250 -27.56 -6.07 -12.43
N ASP A 251 -26.32 -5.60 -12.47
CA ASP A 251 -25.15 -6.39 -12.08
C ASP A 251 -24.83 -6.10 -10.61
N LEU A 252 -24.56 -7.16 -9.84
CA LEU A 252 -24.19 -7.09 -8.43
C LEU A 252 -22.73 -7.55 -8.25
N ALA A 253 -21.86 -6.63 -7.87
CA ALA A 253 -20.45 -6.95 -7.64
C ALA A 253 -20.25 -7.81 -6.37
N PRO A 254 -19.14 -8.56 -6.27
CA PRO A 254 -18.82 -9.37 -5.09
C PRO A 254 -18.84 -8.55 -3.79
N GLY A 255 -19.60 -9.02 -2.79
CA GLY A 255 -19.80 -8.33 -1.51
C GLY A 255 -20.51 -6.97 -1.58
N GLN A 256 -21.09 -6.57 -2.72
CA GLN A 256 -21.77 -5.27 -2.86
C GLN A 256 -23.09 -5.24 -2.10
N GLU A 257 -23.34 -4.16 -1.36
CA GLU A 257 -24.69 -3.78 -0.93
C GLU A 257 -25.32 -2.86 -1.98
N LEU A 258 -26.47 -3.25 -2.52
CA LEU A 258 -27.22 -2.49 -3.53
C LEU A 258 -28.63 -2.17 -3.00
N VAL A 259 -28.97 -0.89 -2.95
CA VAL A 259 -30.31 -0.41 -2.61
C VAL A 259 -31.04 -0.03 -3.91
N ILE A 260 -32.28 -0.50 -4.07
CA ILE A 260 -33.16 -0.10 -5.18
C ILE A 260 -34.50 0.39 -4.62
N ASP A 261 -34.72 1.69 -4.70
CA ASP A 261 -36.04 2.28 -4.51
C ASP A 261 -36.86 2.11 -5.81
N ALA A 262 -37.83 1.19 -5.77
CA ALA A 262 -38.74 0.88 -6.87
C ALA A 262 -39.97 1.79 -6.82
N GLU A 263 -39.96 2.85 -7.64
CA GLU A 263 -41.10 3.75 -7.82
C GLU A 263 -42.02 3.21 -8.93
N LEU A 264 -43.23 2.79 -8.55
CA LEU A 264 -44.25 2.29 -9.48
C LEU A 264 -45.19 3.42 -9.89
N LEU A 265 -45.46 3.53 -11.19
CA LEU A 265 -46.47 4.45 -11.73
C LEU A 265 -47.84 3.78 -11.70
N ARG A 266 -48.91 4.53 -11.41
CA ARG A 266 -50.28 4.01 -11.60
C ARG A 266 -50.48 3.63 -13.07
N SER A 267 -51.15 2.51 -13.30
CA SER A 267 -51.66 2.20 -14.63
C SER A 267 -52.69 3.26 -15.00
N PRO A 268 -52.68 3.83 -16.21
CA PRO A 268 -53.85 4.55 -16.70
C PRO A 268 -55.04 3.58 -16.67
N GLU A 269 -56.13 4.00 -16.03
CA GLU A 269 -57.32 3.15 -15.83
C GLU A 269 -58.11 2.98 -17.14
N ASP A 270 -57.84 3.82 -18.16
CA ASP A 270 -58.49 3.82 -19.49
C ASP A 270 -57.53 3.40 -20.63
N VAL A 271 -57.26 2.10 -20.76
CA VAL A 271 -56.84 1.49 -22.05
C VAL A 271 -57.66 0.22 -22.38
N ALA A 272 -58.88 0.16 -21.87
CA ALA A 272 -59.96 -0.54 -22.56
C ALA A 272 -60.54 0.41 -23.63
N GLU A 273 -60.88 -0.12 -24.80
CA GLU A 273 -61.64 0.58 -25.85
C GLU A 273 -60.96 1.78 -26.58
N SER A 274 -59.85 1.51 -27.29
CA SER A 274 -59.54 2.26 -28.52
C SER A 274 -59.28 1.33 -29.72
N PRO A 275 -60.30 1.07 -30.57
CA PRO A 275 -60.21 0.10 -31.67
C PRO A 275 -59.14 0.40 -32.75
N TRP A 276 -58.61 1.61 -32.80
CA TRP A 276 -57.68 2.05 -33.85
C TRP A 276 -56.20 1.74 -33.57
N LEU A 277 -55.83 1.40 -32.32
CA LEU A 277 -54.44 1.06 -31.96
C LEU A 277 -54.05 -0.40 -32.26
N TRP A 278 -55.02 -1.29 -32.53
CA TRP A 278 -54.78 -2.69 -32.87
C TRP A 278 -54.35 -2.93 -34.33
N GLY A 279 -54.05 -1.87 -35.08
CA GLY A 279 -53.66 -1.93 -36.49
C GLY A 279 -52.22 -2.38 -36.78
N GLY A 280 -51.35 -2.66 -35.78
CA GLY A 280 -49.94 -2.89 -36.10
C GLY A 280 -48.99 -3.58 -35.09
N ILE A 281 -49.32 -3.75 -33.81
CA ILE A 281 -48.37 -4.38 -32.84
C ILE A 281 -49.11 -5.42 -31.98
N GLY A 282 -48.51 -6.62 -31.90
CA GLY A 282 -49.04 -7.74 -31.12
C GLY A 282 -49.00 -7.50 -29.61
N ALA A 283 -49.76 -8.32 -28.88
CA ALA A 283 -50.02 -8.11 -27.46
C ALA A 283 -48.74 -8.12 -26.58
N GLY A 284 -48.66 -7.10 -25.71
CA GLY A 284 -48.03 -7.20 -24.40
C GLY A 284 -46.50 -7.22 -24.32
N VAL A 285 -45.86 -6.05 -24.42
CA VAL A 285 -45.10 -5.42 -23.31
C VAL A 285 -45.06 -3.91 -23.56
N VAL A 286 -45.62 -3.08 -22.67
CA VAL A 286 -45.28 -1.65 -22.67
C VAL A 286 -44.00 -1.50 -21.84
N VAL A 287 -42.84 -1.55 -22.49
CA VAL A 287 -41.56 -1.17 -21.87
C VAL A 287 -41.56 0.36 -21.75
N VAL A 288 -42.19 0.89 -20.69
CA VAL A 288 -42.07 2.31 -20.36
C VAL A 288 -40.66 2.55 -19.83
N GLY A 289 -39.78 2.96 -20.73
CA GLY A 289 -38.57 3.70 -20.42
C GLY A 289 -37.57 3.00 -19.49
N ALA A 290 -36.51 2.46 -20.09
CA ALA A 290 -35.22 2.37 -19.40
C ALA A 290 -34.71 3.79 -19.09
N VAL A 291 -35.22 4.40 -18.02
CA VAL A 291 -34.58 5.55 -17.40
C VAL A 291 -33.32 5.01 -16.75
N ILE A 292 -32.20 5.12 -17.47
CA ILE A 292 -30.86 5.01 -16.89
C ILE A 292 -30.68 6.23 -15.97
N LEU A 293 -31.34 6.20 -14.81
CA LEU A 293 -31.12 7.19 -13.77
C LEU A 293 -29.73 6.93 -13.23
N GLY A 294 -28.87 7.95 -13.32
CA GLY A 294 -27.44 7.81 -13.07
C GLY A 294 -27.16 7.17 -11.72
N VAL A 295 -26.14 6.31 -11.69
CA VAL A 295 -25.65 5.70 -10.45
C VAL A 295 -25.25 6.83 -9.50
N LEU A 296 -26.05 7.06 -8.45
CA LEU A 296 -25.59 7.82 -7.29
C LEU A 296 -24.57 6.96 -6.56
N LEU A 297 -23.33 7.00 -7.06
CA LEU A 297 -22.15 6.54 -6.35
C LEU A 297 -22.00 7.42 -5.10
N ALA A 298 -22.65 7.00 -4.01
CA ALA A 298 -22.38 7.49 -2.67
C ALA A 298 -21.03 6.94 -2.16
N THR A 299 -19.97 7.11 -2.97
CA THR A 299 -18.60 6.95 -2.49
C THR A 299 -18.27 8.15 -1.62
N ALA A 300 -18.58 8.06 -0.33
CA ALA A 300 -17.88 8.85 0.66
C ALA A 300 -16.46 8.27 0.77
N PRO A 301 -15.40 8.94 0.27
CA PRO A 301 -14.05 8.50 0.60
C PRO A 301 -13.86 8.69 2.10
N PRO A 302 -13.22 7.75 2.82
CA PRO A 302 -12.76 8.04 4.17
C PRO A 302 -11.81 9.23 4.11
N SER A 303 -12.02 10.21 4.99
CA SER A 303 -11.15 11.38 5.12
C SER A 303 -9.76 10.94 5.57
N TYR A 304 -8.84 10.81 4.62
CA TYR A 304 -7.44 10.49 4.89
C TYR A 304 -6.70 11.76 5.36
N GLU A 305 -6.76 12.04 6.66
CA GLU A 305 -5.85 12.99 7.30
C GLU A 305 -4.51 12.30 7.59
N GLY A 306 -3.66 12.26 6.56
CA GLY A 306 -2.31 11.71 6.61
C GLY A 306 -1.38 12.56 5.74
N GLY A 307 -0.94 13.70 6.26
CA GLY A 307 -0.13 14.65 5.50
C GLY A 307 1.34 14.21 5.34
N SER A 308 1.90 14.46 4.16
CA SER A 308 3.32 14.81 4.00
C SER A 308 3.51 15.70 2.77
N GLY A 309 4.57 16.49 2.74
CA GLY A 309 4.67 17.69 1.91
C GLY A 309 4.91 17.46 0.41
N GLY A 310 4.55 18.47 -0.38
CA GLY A 310 4.77 18.50 -1.83
C GLY A 310 4.65 19.90 -2.41
N PHE A 311 5.57 20.80 -2.04
CA PHE A 311 5.71 22.09 -2.75
C PHE A 311 6.27 21.84 -4.16
N VAL A 312 5.68 22.52 -5.13
CA VAL A 312 5.88 22.28 -6.57
C VAL A 312 7.03 23.12 -7.12
N LEU A 313 7.94 22.50 -7.88
CA LEU A 313 8.90 23.20 -8.72
C LEU A 313 8.16 24.01 -9.79
N ARG A 314 8.47 25.31 -9.90
CA ARG A 314 8.12 26.14 -11.06
C ARG A 314 9.37 26.43 -11.89
N PRO A 315 9.25 26.49 -13.23
CA PRO A 315 10.37 26.84 -14.10
C PRO A 315 10.51 28.35 -14.26
N GLU A 316 11.74 28.84 -14.14
CA GLU A 316 12.38 29.82 -15.04
C GLU A 316 13.83 29.36 -15.27
#